data_AF-A0A0U5JEY8-F1
#
_entry.id   AF-A0A0U5JEY8-F1
#
_cell.length_a   1.000
_cell.length_b   1.000
_cell.length_c   1.000
_cell.angle_alpha   90.00
_cell.angle_beta   90.00
_cell.angle_gamma   90.00
#
_symmetry.space_group_name_H-M   'P 1'
#
loop_
_entity.id
_entity.type
_entity.pdbx_description
1 polymer ?
#
loop_
_entity_poly.entity_id
_entity_poly.type
_entity_poly.pdbx_seq_one_letter_code
_entity_poly.pdbx_strand_id
1 'polypeptide(L)' 'MKYTRKQLGIKLKNELDKGYDPKRIANWAHDLFYFSHNQFSDEVEQILQNLLLMEAGPEFEESEENIKKLIENLTNEGNT' A
#
# COMPACT_ATOMS: atom_id res chain seq x y z
N MET A 1 1.91 -15.28 11.04
CA MET A 1 3.06 -14.78 10.26
C MET A 1 2.71 -13.34 9.93
N LYS A 2 3.48 -12.34 10.34
CA LYS A 2 3.12 -10.93 10.04
C LYS A 2 3.43 -10.62 8.59
N TYR A 3 2.55 -9.87 7.93
CA TYR A 3 2.76 -9.31 6.61
C TYR A 3 4.02 -8.44 6.64
N THR A 4 4.94 -8.71 5.74
CA THR A 4 6.20 -7.98 5.67
C THR A 4 6.09 -6.78 4.73
N ARG A 5 6.95 -5.77 4.94
CA ARG A 5 7.09 -4.61 4.05
C ARG A 5 7.30 -5.03 2.60
N LYS A 6 8.21 -5.99 2.38
CA LYS A 6 8.51 -6.52 1.05
C LYS A 6 7.29 -7.16 0.38
N GLN A 7 6.47 -7.91 1.13
CA GLN A 7 5.23 -8.48 0.60
C GLN A 7 4.21 -7.40 0.24
N LEU A 8 4.09 -6.36 1.08
CA LEU A 8 3.25 -5.20 0.77
C LEU A 8 3.72 -4.51 -0.52
N GLY A 9 5.01 -4.18 -0.62
CA GLY A 9 5.59 -3.51 -1.79
C GLY A 9 5.38 -4.28 -3.09
N ILE A 10 5.60 -5.60 -3.08
CA ILE A 10 5.35 -6.46 -4.26
C ILE A 10 3.88 -6.40 -4.68
N LYS A 11 2.94 -6.48 -3.73
CA LYS A 11 1.51 -6.50 -4.06
C LYS A 11 0.98 -5.13 -4.47
N LEU A 12 1.47 -4.07 -3.84
CA LEU A 12 1.17 -2.69 -4.24
C LEU A 12 1.69 -2.41 -5.66
N LYS A 13 2.90 -2.89 -5.99
CA LYS A 13 3.42 -2.83 -7.35
C LYS A 13 2.51 -3.55 -8.35
N ASN A 14 2.07 -4.76 -8.03
CA ASN A 14 1.15 -5.51 -8.90
C ASN A 14 -0.19 -4.80 -9.09
N GLU A 15 -0.66 -4.04 -8.10
CA GLU A 15 -1.86 -3.21 -8.25
C GLU A 15 -1.61 -2.00 -9.15
N LEU A 16 -0.48 -1.31 -8.94
CA LEU A 16 -0.08 -0.16 -9.75
C LEU A 16 0.20 -0.53 -11.22
N ASP A 17 0.78 -1.71 -11.49
CA ASP A 17 1.06 -2.21 -12.84
C ASP A 17 -0.23 -2.40 -13.68
N LYS A 18 -1.41 -2.44 -13.05
CA LYS A 18 -2.73 -2.44 -13.74
C LYS A 18 -3.15 -1.04 -14.21
N GLY A 19 -2.32 -0.02 -14.00
CA GLY A 19 -2.60 1.40 -14.21
C GLY A 19 -2.77 2.17 -12.90
N TYR A 20 -2.50 3.47 -12.93
CA TYR A 20 -2.76 4.33 -11.79
C TYR A 20 -4.26 4.67 -11.70
N ASP A 21 -4.87 4.25 -10.59
CA ASP A 21 -6.25 4.56 -10.22
C ASP A 21 -6.31 4.64 -8.68
N PRO A 22 -6.40 5.85 -8.09
CA PRO A 22 -6.40 6.06 -6.65
C PRO A 22 -7.49 5.26 -5.93
N LYS A 23 -8.69 5.22 -6.50
CA LYS A 23 -9.84 4.56 -5.90
C LYS A 23 -9.68 3.05 -5.90
N ARG A 24 -9.12 2.49 -6.98
CA ARG A 24 -8.82 1.06 -7.04
C ARG A 24 -7.73 0.67 -6.02
N ILE A 25 -6.69 1.49 -5.89
CA ILE A 25 -5.61 1.26 -4.93
C ILE A 25 -6.14 1.33 -3.49
N ALA A 26 -7.03 2.28 -3.19
CA ALA A 26 -7.68 2.39 -1.89
C ALA A 26 -8.54 1.16 -1.56
N ASN A 27 -9.38 0.73 -2.50
CA ASN A 27 -10.18 -0.50 -2.35
C ASN A 27 -9.32 -1.74 -2.14
N TRP A 28 -8.20 -1.85 -2.87
CA TRP A 28 -7.24 -2.93 -2.68
C TRP A 28 -6.63 -2.91 -1.27
N ALA A 29 -6.29 -1.73 -0.75
CA ALA A 29 -5.76 -1.57 0.60
C ALA A 29 -6.81 -1.95 1.66
N HIS A 30 -8.07 -1.56 1.46
CA HIS A 30 -9.20 -1.97 2.29
C HIS A 30 -9.36 -3.49 2.36
N ASP A 31 -9.42 -4.15 1.20
CA ASP A 31 -9.57 -5.60 1.11
C ASP A 31 -8.40 -6.31 1.80
N LEU A 32 -7.18 -5.84 1.55
CA LEU A 32 -6.00 -6.39 2.19
C LEU A 32 -6.04 -6.22 3.72
N PHE A 33 -6.44 -5.05 4.21
CA PHE A 33 -6.59 -4.78 5.63
C PHE A 33 -7.65 -5.71 6.28
N TYR A 34 -8.79 -5.89 5.62
CA TYR A 34 -9.89 -6.73 6.11
C TYR A 34 -9.55 -8.22 6.12
N PHE A 35 -8.99 -8.76 5.03
CA PHE A 35 -8.77 -10.21 4.87
C PHE A 35 -7.57 -10.76 5.65
N SER A 36 -6.64 -9.90 6.03
CA SER A 36 -5.40 -10.27 6.73
C SER A 36 -5.53 -10.38 8.25
N HIS A 37 -6.73 -10.10 8.82
CA HIS A 37 -7.02 -10.25 10.25
C HIS A 37 -5.99 -9.58 11.19
N ASN A 38 -5.57 -8.36 10.88
CA ASN A 38 -4.58 -7.58 11.67
C ASN A 38 -3.21 -8.23 11.80
N GLN A 39 -2.81 -9.10 10.87
CA GLN A 39 -1.48 -9.71 10.88
C GLN A 39 -0.43 -8.77 10.27
N PHE A 40 -0.31 -7.54 10.78
CA PHE A 40 0.61 -6.52 10.29
C PHE A 40 1.65 -6.10 11.35
N SER A 41 2.74 -5.48 10.90
CA SER A 41 3.48 -4.55 11.75
C SER A 41 2.79 -3.19 11.74
N ASP A 42 2.99 -2.40 12.79
CA ASP A 42 2.41 -1.05 12.93
C ASP A 42 2.75 -0.17 11.71
N GLU A 43 3.96 -0.31 11.16
CA GLU A 43 4.36 0.39 9.94
C GLU A 43 3.53 -0.02 8.72
N VAL A 44 3.32 -1.32 8.50
CA VAL A 44 2.52 -1.81 7.37
C VAL A 44 1.07 -1.39 7.53
N GLU A 45 0.56 -1.41 8.76
CA GLU A 45 -0.77 -0.95 9.08
C GLU A 45 -0.95 0.53 8.73
N GLN A 46 -0.01 1.38 9.14
CA GLN A 46 -0.04 2.82 8.83
C GLN A 46 -0.03 3.09 7.33
N ILE A 47 0.76 2.34 6.57
CA ILE A 47 0.82 2.48 5.11
C ILE A 47 -0.52 2.09 4.47
N LEU A 48 -1.14 0.99 4.93
CA LEU A 48 -2.45 0.57 4.44
C LEU A 48 -3.54 1.59 4.77
N GLN A 49 -3.52 2.18 5.96
CA GLN A 49 -4.46 3.23 6.33
C GLN A 49 -4.29 4.49 5.46
N ASN A 50 -3.06 4.88 5.13
CA ASN A 50 -2.82 6.02 4.24
C ASN A 50 -3.35 5.75 2.82
N LEU A 51 -3.12 4.53 2.30
CA LEU A 51 -3.63 4.15 0.98
C LEU A 51 -5.17 4.04 0.98
N LEU A 52 -5.76 3.54 2.06
CA LEU A 52 -7.21 3.51 2.26
C LEU A 52 -7.79 4.93 2.18
N LEU A 53 -7.16 5.90 2.84
CA LEU A 53 -7.65 7.28 2.94
C LEU A 53 -7.82 7.95 1.57
N MET A 54 -7.14 7.47 0.53
CA MET A 54 -7.34 7.93 -0.86
C MET A 54 -8.78 7.72 -1.35
N GLU A 55 -9.59 6.87 -0.71
CA GLU A 55 -11.02 6.74 -1.03
C GLU A 55 -11.87 7.93 -0.55
N ALA A 56 -11.38 8.69 0.43
CA ALA A 56 -12.13 9.77 1.07
C ALA A 56 -12.30 10.99 0.15
N GLY A 57 -11.36 11.23 -0.77
CA GLY A 57 -11.46 12.30 -1.74
C GLY A 57 -10.13 12.67 -2.41
N PRO A 58 -10.17 13.48 -3.49
CA PRO A 58 -8.99 13.93 -4.24
C PRO A 58 -7.90 14.60 -3.39
N GLU A 59 -8.28 15.24 -2.29
CA GLU A 59 -7.39 15.89 -1.35
C GLU A 59 -6.49 14.93 -0.56
N PHE A 60 -6.82 13.63 -0.56
CA PHE A 60 -6.06 12.57 0.08
C PHE A 60 -5.36 11.65 -0.94
N GLU A 61 -5.51 11.91 -2.24
CA GLU A 61 -4.90 11.07 -3.27
C GLU A 61 -3.37 11.23 -3.29
N GLU A 62 -2.68 10.09 -3.23
CA GLU A 62 -1.24 10.04 -3.46
C GLU A 62 -0.93 9.93 -4.94
N SER A 63 -0.08 10.83 -5.46
CA SER A 63 0.36 10.79 -6.86
C SER A 63 1.00 9.45 -7.25
N GLU A 64 0.90 9.09 -8.52
CA GLU A 64 1.53 7.87 -9.05
C GLU A 64 3.03 7.80 -8.72
N GLU A 65 3.74 8.93 -8.78
CA GLU A 65 5.16 9.01 -8.46
C GLU A 65 5.45 8.73 -6.99
N ASN A 66 4.60 9.21 -6.07
CA ASN A 66 4.73 8.92 -4.65
C ASN A 66 4.50 7.43 -4.35
N ILE A 67 3.51 6.82 -5.01
CA ILE A 67 3.25 5.38 -4.87
C ILE A 67 4.44 4.56 -5.39
N LYS A 68 5.06 4.97 -6.51
CA LYS A 68 6.31 4.33 -7.01
C LYS A 68 7.44 4.41 -5.99
N LYS A 69 7.68 5.60 -5.41
CA LYS A 69 8.69 5.78 -4.35
C LYS A 69 8.38 4.93 -3.12
N LEU A 70 7.12 4.84 -2.72
CA LEU A 70 6.67 3.96 -1.63
C LEU A 70 6.97 2.49 -1.93
N ILE A 71 6.68 2.01 -3.14
CA ILE A 71 7.00 0.64 -3.58
C ILE A 71 8.52 0.39 -3.50
N GLU A 72 9.33 1.33 -4.00
CA GLU A 72 10.79 1.22 -3.95
C GLU A 72 11.29 1.13 -2.50
N ASN A 73 10.80 1.99 -1.61
CA ASN A 73 11.16 1.96 -0.19
C ASN A 73 10.76 0.63 0.47
N LEU A 74 9.56 0.12 0.18
CA LEU A 74 9.06 -1.15 0.71
C LEU A 74 9.82 -2.38 0.21
N THR A 75 10.44 -2.29 -0.98
CA THR A 75 11.10 -3.43 -1.63
C THR A 75 12.63 -3.42 -1.47
N ASN A 76 13.24 -2.25 -1.27
CA ASN A 76 14.69 -2.06 -1.16
C ASN A 76 15.23 -2.05 0.28
N GLU A 77 14.40 -1.89 1.31
CA GLU A 77 14.86 -2.01 2.71
C GLU A 77 14.96 -3.48 3.15
N GLY A 78 16.11 -4.07 2.80
CA GLY A 78 16.69 -5.29 3.38
C GLY A 78 18.22 -5.21 3.51
N ASN A 79 18.80 -4.01 3.44
CA ASN A 79 20.23 -3.73 3.57
C ASN A 79 20.45 -2.49 4.44
N THR A 80 20.30 -2.65 5.76
CA THR A 80 20.94 -1.78 6.76
C THR A 80 21.44 -2.64 7.90
#